data_AF-A0A9P3U6Y0-F1
#
_entry.id   AF-A0A9P3U6Y0-F1
#
_cell.length_a   1.000
_cell.length_b   1.000
_cell.length_c   1.000
_cell.angle_alpha   90.00
_cell.angle_beta   90.00
_cell.angle_gamma   90.00
#
_symmetry.space_group_name_H-M   'P 1'
#
loop_
_entity.id
_entity.type
_entity.pdbx_description
1 polymer ?
#
loop_
_entity_poly.entity_id
_entity_poly.type
_entity_poly.pdbx_seq_one_letter_code
_entity_poly.pdbx_strand_id
1 'polypeptide(L)'
;MAPPKIAVELQLAAGDAAWLEQMAAKHGLPDAGKALRIVLTYARDESLAALGGTEATESPCSPLAAHSFAIEGFHEGVLQTLQEANNCQSVSEAVRLLLCHVRASVSEALLFGLIRCKHPDGCTSCPGHAAAAAAKAAAPAAPAAAE
;
A
#
# COMPACT_ATOMS: atom_id res chain seq x y z
N MET A 1 -13.59 8.67 -17.87
CA MET A 1 -14.59 8.06 -16.96
C MET A 1 -13.81 7.49 -15.78
N ALA A 2 -14.13 7.84 -14.53
CA ALA A 2 -13.41 7.27 -13.39
C ALA A 2 -13.74 5.77 -13.28
N PRO A 3 -12.74 4.90 -13.01
CA PRO A 3 -13.00 3.47 -12.87
C PRO A 3 -14.00 3.21 -11.74
N PRO A 4 -14.88 2.20 -11.88
CA PRO A 4 -15.85 1.86 -10.85
C PRO A 4 -15.12 1.49 -9.55
N LYS A 5 -15.58 2.09 -8.44
CA LYS A 5 -15.09 1.75 -7.11
C LYS A 5 -15.96 0.64 -6.53
N ILE A 6 -15.32 -0.32 -5.88
CA ILE A 6 -15.95 -1.37 -5.09
C ILE A 6 -15.68 -1.11 -3.61
N ALA A 7 -16.65 -1.44 -2.76
CA ALA A 7 -16.45 -1.45 -1.33
C ALA A 7 -15.81 -2.78 -0.93
N VAL A 8 -14.65 -2.73 -0.28
CA VAL A 8 -14.02 -3.88 0.35
C VAL A 8 -14.12 -3.73 1.86
N GLU A 9 -14.50 -4.80 2.55
CA GLU A 9 -14.49 -4.86 4.01
C GLU A 9 -13.21 -5.57 4.46
N LEU A 10 -12.40 -4.88 5.27
CA LEU A 10 -11.13 -5.39 5.78
C LEU A 10 -11.15 -5.36 7.30
N GLN A 11 -10.70 -6.46 7.90
CA GLN A 11 -10.47 -6.54 9.32
C GLN A 11 -9.07 -6.01 9.63
N LEU A 12 -8.99 -4.79 10.15
CA LEU A 12 -7.74 -4.12 10.49
C LEU A 12 -7.70 -3.80 11.98
N ALA A 13 -6.49 -3.75 12.55
CA ALA A 13 -6.31 -3.17 13.88
C ALA A 13 -6.58 -1.66 13.84
N ALA A 14 -7.05 -1.10 14.95
CA ALA A 14 -7.31 0.33 15.07
C ALA A 14 -6.09 1.20 14.68
N GLY A 15 -4.87 0.72 14.96
CA GLY A 15 -3.63 1.40 14.59
C GLY A 15 -3.39 1.47 13.08
N ASP A 16 -3.80 0.45 12.32
CA ASP A 16 -3.64 0.41 10.86
C ASP A 16 -4.66 1.33 10.17
N ALA A 17 -5.92 1.26 10.60
CA ALA A 17 -6.96 2.15 10.09
C ALA A 17 -6.63 3.62 10.40
N ALA A 18 -6.21 3.93 11.64
CA ALA A 18 -5.80 5.27 12.03
C ALA A 18 -4.56 5.76 11.26
N TRP A 19 -3.62 4.87 10.94
CA TRP A 19 -2.47 5.22 10.12
C TRP A 19 -2.90 5.61 8.69
N LEU A 20 -3.81 4.85 8.06
CA LEU A 20 -4.35 5.19 6.74
C LEU A 20 -5.09 6.53 6.74
N GLU A 21 -5.87 6.81 7.78
CA GLU A 21 -6.54 8.12 7.97
C GLU A 21 -5.52 9.25 8.14
N GLN A 22 -4.49 9.04 8.96
CA GLN A 22 -3.43 10.02 9.17
C GLN A 22 -2.67 10.30 7.86
N MET A 23 -2.33 9.27 7.08
CA MET A 23 -1.68 9.45 5.77
C MET A 23 -2.59 10.18 4.79
N ALA A 24 -3.89 9.89 4.80
CA ALA A 24 -4.85 10.62 3.98
C ALA A 24 -4.87 12.11 4.33
N ALA A 25 -4.98 12.45 5.62
CA ALA A 25 -4.96 13.84 6.08
C ALA A 25 -3.63 14.54 5.76
N LYS A 26 -2.51 13.89 6.07
CA LYS A 26 -1.15 14.42 5.89
C LYS A 26 -0.84 14.75 4.43
N HIS A 27 -1.30 13.92 3.50
CA HIS A 27 -1.03 14.09 2.07
C HIS A 27 -2.18 14.75 1.29
N GLY A 28 -3.24 15.20 1.97
CA GLY A 28 -4.39 15.88 1.34
C GLY A 28 -5.22 14.95 0.43
N LEU A 29 -5.35 13.68 0.81
CA LEU A 29 -6.17 12.69 0.10
C LEU A 29 -7.62 12.77 0.58
N PRO A 30 -8.59 12.41 -0.28
CA PRO A 30 -10.01 12.52 0.05
C PRO A 30 -10.47 11.62 1.19
N ASP A 31 -9.85 10.45 1.34
CA ASP A 31 -10.23 9.43 2.31
C ASP A 31 -9.09 8.42 2.55
N ALA A 32 -9.21 7.63 3.61
CA ALA A 32 -8.31 6.52 3.94
C ALA A 32 -8.30 5.44 2.83
N GLY A 33 -9.38 5.28 2.07
CA GLY A 33 -9.44 4.38 0.92
C GLY A 33 -8.53 4.80 -0.23
N LYS A 34 -8.29 6.10 -0.43
CA LYS A 34 -7.29 6.59 -1.38
C LYS A 34 -5.89 6.24 -0.89
N ALA A 35 -5.60 6.44 0.39
CA ALA A 35 -4.32 6.05 0.99
C ALA A 35 -4.07 4.54 0.80
N LEU A 36 -5.07 3.70 1.06
CA LEU A 36 -4.97 2.26 0.82
C LEU A 36 -4.73 1.92 -0.66
N ARG A 37 -5.44 2.56 -1.59
CA ARG A 37 -5.20 2.35 -3.03
C ARG A 37 -3.77 2.67 -3.45
N ILE A 38 -3.15 3.68 -2.86
CA ILE A 38 -1.75 4.02 -3.14
C ILE A 38 -0.83 2.90 -2.65
N VAL A 39 -1.09 2.36 -1.46
CA VAL A 39 -0.36 1.20 -0.92
C VAL A 39 -0.50 -0.02 -1.82
N LEU A 40 -1.72 -0.31 -2.31
CA LEU A 40 -1.97 -1.42 -3.22
C LEU A 40 -1.35 -1.21 -4.61
N THR A 41 -1.35 0.03 -5.10
CA THR A 41 -0.68 0.38 -6.36
C THR A 41 0.82 0.18 -6.24
N TYR A 42 1.43 0.61 -5.12
CA TYR A 42 2.84 0.37 -4.84
C TYR A 42 3.18 -1.12 -4.82
N ALA A 43 2.37 -1.94 -4.13
CA ALA A 43 2.57 -3.39 -4.09
C ALA A 43 2.57 -4.01 -5.49
N ARG A 44 1.67 -3.56 -6.36
CA ARG A 44 1.62 -3.99 -7.76
C ARG A 44 2.85 -3.51 -8.54
N ASP A 45 3.20 -2.24 -8.46
CA ASP A 45 4.25 -1.62 -9.27
C ASP A 45 5.64 -2.19 -8.93
N GLU A 46 5.88 -2.47 -7.65
CA GLU A 46 7.09 -3.15 -7.18
C GLU A 46 7.01 -4.69 -7.32
N SER A 47 5.92 -5.21 -7.89
CA SER A 47 5.68 -6.66 -8.07
C SER A 47 5.87 -7.46 -6.77
N LEU A 48 5.40 -6.91 -5.65
CA LEU A 48 5.42 -7.56 -4.34
C LEU A 48 4.39 -8.69 -4.32
N ALA A 49 4.73 -9.81 -4.98
CA ALA A 49 3.93 -11.03 -4.90
C ALA A 49 4.09 -11.64 -3.50
N ALA A 50 5.32 -11.88 -3.05
CA ALA A 50 5.62 -12.38 -1.72
C ALA A 50 6.30 -11.30 -0.86
N LEU A 51 5.66 -10.92 0.23
CA LEU A 51 6.20 -10.07 1.29
C LEU A 51 7.06 -10.95 2.22
N GLY A 52 8.17 -11.45 1.67
CA GLY A 52 9.05 -12.40 2.36
C GLY A 52 9.56 -11.84 3.70
N GLY A 53 9.51 -12.68 4.74
CA GLY A 53 10.18 -12.42 6.03
C GLY A 53 9.57 -11.33 6.92
N THR A 54 8.55 -10.61 6.46
CA THR A 54 7.73 -9.79 7.35
C THR A 54 6.69 -10.67 8.02
N GLU A 55 7.03 -11.25 9.16
CA GLU A 55 5.99 -11.68 10.10
C GLU A 55 5.10 -10.46 10.34
N ALA A 56 3.79 -10.57 10.10
CA ALA A 56 2.84 -9.54 10.52
C ALA A 56 3.08 -9.35 12.02
N THR A 57 3.86 -8.33 12.38
CA THR A 57 4.25 -8.09 13.76
C THR A 57 3.11 -7.32 14.40
N GLU A 58 1.89 -7.82 14.25
CA GLU A 58 0.80 -7.39 15.09
C GLU A 58 1.02 -8.05 16.44
N SER A 59 1.18 -7.21 17.45
CA SER A 59 1.03 -7.65 18.82
C SER A 59 -0.29 -8.43 18.91
N PRO A 60 -0.31 -9.68 19.38
CA PRO A 60 -1.48 -10.58 19.34
C PRO A 60 -2.69 -10.11 20.18
N CYS A 61 -2.68 -8.85 20.65
CA CYS A 61 -3.65 -8.26 21.56
C CYS A 61 -4.45 -7.09 20.97
N SER A 62 -4.17 -6.66 19.73
CA SER A 62 -4.95 -5.56 19.13
C SER A 62 -6.27 -6.10 18.57
N PRO A 63 -7.43 -5.60 19.02
CA PRO A 63 -8.72 -6.03 18.47
C PRO A 63 -8.82 -5.61 17.01
N LEU A 64 -9.19 -6.57 16.15
CA LEU A 64 -9.51 -6.33 14.75
C LEU A 64 -10.95 -5.82 14.63
N ALA A 65 -11.15 -4.77 13.85
CA ALA A 65 -12.46 -4.24 13.54
C ALA A 65 -12.68 -4.23 12.02
N ALA A 66 -13.93 -4.40 11.60
CA ALA A 66 -14.30 -4.29 10.21
C ALA A 66 -14.28 -2.82 9.77
N HIS A 67 -13.49 -2.52 8.74
CA HIS A 67 -13.38 -1.22 8.12
C HIS A 67 -13.72 -1.32 6.63
N SER A 68 -14.59 -0.45 6.15
CA SER A 68 -14.98 -0.41 4.74
C SER A 68 -14.14 0.61 3.97
N PHE A 69 -13.52 0.17 2.88
CA PHE A 69 -12.71 1.02 2.00
C PHE A 69 -13.23 0.97 0.57
N ALA A 70 -13.24 2.12 -0.09
CA ALA A 70 -13.55 2.21 -1.51
C ALA A 70 -12.27 2.07 -2.35
N ILE A 71 -12.10 0.92 -3.02
CA ILE A 71 -10.98 0.61 -3.91
C ILE A 71 -11.45 0.53 -5.37
N GLU A 72 -10.53 0.59 -6.33
CA GLU A 72 -10.88 0.39 -7.76
C GLU A 72 -10.83 -1.09 -8.11
N GLY A 73 -11.69 -1.58 -9.02
CA GLY A 73 -11.86 -3.02 -9.26
C GLY A 73 -10.59 -3.81 -9.57
N PHE A 74 -9.58 -3.21 -10.22
CA PHE A 74 -8.31 -3.91 -10.48
C PHE A 74 -7.51 -4.19 -9.20
N HIS A 75 -7.72 -3.43 -8.12
CA HIS A 75 -7.04 -3.67 -6.85
C HIS A 75 -7.52 -4.97 -6.19
N GLU A 76 -8.71 -5.47 -6.54
CA GLU A 76 -9.19 -6.78 -6.09
C GLU A 76 -8.24 -7.90 -6.54
N GLY A 77 -7.78 -7.85 -7.79
CA GLY A 77 -6.79 -8.81 -8.30
C GLY A 77 -5.45 -8.72 -7.56
N VAL A 78 -5.02 -7.49 -7.21
CA VAL A 78 -3.81 -7.29 -6.39
C VAL A 78 -3.96 -7.90 -5.01
N LEU A 79 -5.11 -7.72 -4.38
CA LEU A 79 -5.43 -8.29 -3.07
C LEU A 79 -5.44 -9.82 -3.09
N GLN A 80 -6.03 -10.43 -4.12
CA GLN A 80 -6.02 -11.89 -4.31
C GLN A 80 -4.60 -12.40 -4.55
N THR A 81 -3.83 -11.76 -5.42
CA THR A 81 -2.42 -12.13 -5.67
C THR A 81 -1.59 -12.07 -4.38
N LEU A 82 -1.75 -11.01 -3.59
CA LEU A 82 -1.07 -10.87 -2.30
C LEU A 82 -1.49 -11.96 -1.31
N GLN A 83 -2.78 -12.29 -1.24
CA GLN A 83 -3.27 -13.37 -0.39
C GLN A 83 -2.65 -14.71 -0.78
N GLU A 84 -2.70 -15.06 -2.06
CA GLU A 84 -2.21 -16.34 -2.58
C GLU A 84 -0.69 -16.47 -2.40
N ALA A 85 0.07 -15.44 -2.79
CA ALA A 85 1.52 -15.49 -2.77
C ALA A 85 2.12 -15.41 -1.36
N ASN A 86 1.37 -14.93 -0.36
CA ASN A 86 1.77 -14.94 1.06
C ASN A 86 1.07 -16.04 1.87
N ASN A 87 0.30 -16.92 1.21
CA ASN A 87 -0.46 -18.00 1.82
C ASN A 87 -1.35 -17.55 3.01
N CYS A 88 -1.98 -16.38 2.86
CA CYS A 88 -2.83 -15.81 3.89
C CYS A 88 -4.22 -16.45 3.88
N GLN A 89 -4.81 -16.60 5.06
CA GLN A 89 -6.16 -17.15 5.21
C GLN A 89 -7.24 -16.19 4.72
N SER A 90 -6.92 -14.89 4.61
CA SER A 90 -7.83 -13.87 4.13
C SER A 90 -7.12 -12.68 3.48
N VAL A 91 -7.85 -11.94 2.66
CA VAL A 91 -7.41 -10.64 2.13
C VAL A 91 -7.08 -9.65 3.25
N SER A 92 -7.81 -9.69 4.37
CA SER A 92 -7.54 -8.81 5.53
C SER A 92 -6.16 -9.07 6.12
N GLU A 93 -5.73 -10.33 6.21
CA GLU A 93 -4.38 -10.70 6.64
C GLU A 93 -3.31 -10.25 5.64
N ALA A 94 -3.56 -10.44 4.34
CA ALA A 94 -2.65 -9.97 3.30
C ALA A 94 -2.46 -8.43 3.33
N VAL A 95 -3.54 -7.67 3.57
CA VAL A 95 -3.46 -6.21 3.70
C VAL A 95 -2.70 -5.80 4.96
N ARG A 96 -2.91 -6.47 6.10
CA ARG A 96 -2.15 -6.18 7.33
C ARG A 96 -0.66 -6.45 7.16
N LEU A 97 -0.29 -7.56 6.51
CA LEU A 97 1.10 -7.84 6.12
C LEU A 97 1.68 -6.74 5.24
N LEU A 98 0.93 -6.32 4.21
CA LEU A 98 1.36 -5.25 3.32
C LEU A 98 1.54 -3.93 4.09
N LEU A 99 0.59 -3.56 4.95
CA LEU A 99 0.67 -2.35 5.78
C LEU A 99 1.87 -2.41 6.74
N CYS A 100 2.11 -3.55 7.36
CA CYS A 100 3.28 -3.78 8.21
C CYS A 100 4.58 -3.61 7.42
N HIS A 101 4.68 -4.24 6.24
CA HIS A 101 5.83 -4.14 5.36
C HIS A 101 6.11 -2.69 4.92
N VAL A 102 5.10 -1.98 4.40
CA VAL A 102 5.30 -0.60 3.94
C VAL A 102 5.65 0.34 5.09
N ARG A 103 5.08 0.13 6.28
CA ARG A 103 5.39 0.96 7.46
C ARG A 103 6.79 0.71 8.01
N ALA A 104 7.30 -0.52 7.90
CA ALA A 104 8.62 -0.89 8.40
C ALA A 104 9.74 -0.55 7.40
N SER A 105 9.48 -0.73 6.10
CA SER A 105 10.54 -0.83 5.09
C SER A 105 10.43 0.21 3.97
N VAL A 106 9.32 0.92 3.84
CA VAL A 106 9.08 1.85 2.73
C VAL A 106 8.97 3.27 3.25
N SER A 107 9.77 4.17 2.67
CA SER A 107 9.71 5.58 3.05
C SER A 107 8.38 6.21 2.62
N GLU A 108 7.78 7.03 3.49
CA GLU A 108 6.54 7.75 3.20
C GLU A 108 6.64 8.61 1.93
N ALA A 109 7.81 9.19 1.66
CA ALA A 109 8.06 9.99 0.47
C ALA A 109 8.01 9.15 -0.83
N LEU A 110 8.48 7.89 -0.79
CA LEU A 110 8.36 6.99 -1.93
C LEU A 110 6.90 6.59 -2.16
N LEU A 111 6.20 6.24 -1.08
CA LEU A 111 4.84 5.73 -1.12
C LEU A 111 3.82 6.80 -1.50
N PHE A 112 3.88 7.98 -0.88
CA PHE A 112 2.91 9.07 -1.05
C PHE A 112 3.42 10.26 -1.86
N GLY A 113 4.72 10.34 -2.18
CA GLY A 113 5.29 11.43 -2.99
C GLY A 113 4.85 11.41 -4.46
N LEU A 114 4.44 10.24 -4.97
CA LEU A 114 3.99 10.06 -6.36
C LEU A 114 2.63 10.72 -6.67
N ILE A 115 1.83 11.08 -5.65
CA ILE A 115 0.42 11.44 -5.82
C ILE A 115 0.20 12.84 -6.43
N ARG A 116 1.27 13.63 -6.64
CA ARG A 116 1.15 15.02 -7.09
C ARG A 116 1.20 15.29 -8.59
N CYS A 117 1.40 14.28 -9.44
CA CYS A 117 1.43 14.56 -10.87
C CYS A 117 0.08 14.21 -11.53
N LYS A 118 -0.72 15.25 -11.86
CA LYS A 118 -1.99 15.14 -12.59
C LYS A 118 -1.83 14.86 -14.09
N HIS A 119 -0.61 14.62 -14.56
CA HIS A 119 -0.34 14.40 -15.98
C HIS A 119 -0.59 12.93 -16.34
N PRO A 120 -1.36 12.64 -17.39
CA PRO A 120 -1.78 11.29 -17.73
C PRO A 120 -0.66 10.34 -18.20
N ASP A 121 0.55 10.83 -18.50
CA ASP A 121 1.67 9.99 -18.89
C ASP A 121 3.01 10.63 -18.49
N GLY A 122 3.89 9.85 -17.84
CA GLY A 122 5.35 10.03 -17.88
C GLY A 122 5.92 11.43 -17.60
N CYS A 123 5.49 12.11 -16.53
CA CYS A 123 6.04 13.42 -16.22
C CYS A 123 7.33 13.33 -15.39
N THR A 124 8.47 13.29 -16.07
CA THR A 124 9.82 13.34 -15.48
C THR A 124 10.16 14.67 -14.79
N SER A 125 9.36 15.72 -15.00
CA SER A 125 9.59 17.08 -14.50
C SER A 125 8.74 17.46 -13.27
N CYS A 126 7.90 16.55 -12.76
CA CYS A 126 7.11 16.80 -11.57
C CYS A 126 7.98 16.66 -10.31
N PRO A 127 7.97 17.62 -9.35
CA PRO A 127 8.77 17.53 -8.13
C PRO A 127 8.45 16.29 -7.29
N GLY A 128 7.20 15.80 -7.32
CA GLY A 128 6.82 14.54 -6.70
C GLY A 128 7.39 13.29 -7.39
N HIS A 129 7.55 13.33 -8.72
CA HIS A 129 8.19 12.24 -9.47
C HIS A 129 9.71 12.24 -9.28
N ALA A 130 10.35 13.41 -9.28
CA ALA A 130 11.78 13.52 -8.99
C ALA A 130 12.10 13.07 -7.55
N ALA A 131 11.26 13.43 -6.57
CA ALA A 131 11.40 12.98 -5.19
C ALA A 131 11.19 11.47 -5.04
N ALA A 132 10.19 10.89 -5.72
CA ALA A 132 9.95 9.44 -5.69
C ALA A 132 11.03 8.65 -6.43
N ALA A 133 11.51 9.15 -7.58
CA ALA A 133 12.63 8.56 -8.32
C ALA A 133 13.94 8.65 -7.51
N ALA A 134 14.19 9.77 -6.84
CA ALA A 134 15.33 9.93 -5.94
C ALA A 134 15.20 9.03 -4.70
N ALA A 135 14.00 8.90 -4.11
CA ALA A 135 13.76 7.99 -3.00
C ALA A 135 13.92 6.52 -3.42
N LYS A 136 13.48 6.15 -4.63
CA LYS A 136 13.69 4.82 -5.22
C LYS A 136 15.17 4.55 -5.52
N ALA A 137 15.92 5.57 -5.96
CA ALA A 137 17.36 5.49 -6.17
C ALA A 137 18.17 5.48 -4.86
N ALA A 138 17.62 6.04 -3.77
CA ALA A 138 18.25 6.10 -2.46
C ALA A 138 17.83 4.96 -1.52
N ALA A 139 16.77 4.22 -1.84
CA ALA A 139 16.42 3.00 -1.12
C ALA A 139 17.55 1.98 -1.33
N PRO A 140 18.08 1.35 -0.27
CA PRO A 140 19.06 0.28 -0.44
C PRO A 140 18.40 -0.80 -1.31
N ALA A 141 19.08 -1.18 -2.40
CA ALA A 141 18.65 -2.30 -3.21
C ALA A 141 18.39 -3.47 -2.26
N ALA A 142 17.14 -3.94 -2.20
CA ALA A 142 16.82 -5.17 -1.50
C ALA A 142 17.82 -6.23 -1.98
N PRO A 143 18.45 -7.00 -1.08
CA PRO A 143 19.41 -8.00 -1.50
C PRO A 143 18.70 -8.90 -2.52
N ALA A 144 19.21 -8.90 -3.76
CA ALA A 144 18.80 -9.86 -4.75
C ALA A 144 18.97 -11.22 -4.08
N ALA A 145 17.85 -11.93 -3.87
CA ALA A 145 17.88 -13.31 -3.46
C ALA A 145 18.74 -14.03 -4.49
N ALA A 146 19.95 -14.36 -4.08
CA ALA A 146 20.86 -15.17 -4.86
C ALA A 146 20.36 -16.60 -4.72
N GLU A 147 19.77 -17.13 -5.79
CA GLU A 147 19.73 -18.57 -6.11
C GLU A 147 19.64 -18.75 -7.63
#